data_AF-A0A2K9PSB9-F1
#
_entry.id   AF-A0A2K9PSB9-F1
#
_cell.length_a   1.000
_cell.length_b   1.000
_cell.length_c   1.000
_cell.angle_alpha   90.00
_cell.angle_beta   90.00
_cell.angle_gamma   90.00
#
_symmetry.space_group_name_H-M   'P 1'
#
loop_
_entity.id
_entity.type
_entity.pdbx_description
1 polymer ?
#
loop_
_entity_poly.entity_id
_entity_poly.type
_entity_poly.pdbx_seq_one_letter_code
_entity_poly.pdbx_strand_id
1 'polypeptide(L)'
;MAIIITDECINCDACIVECPNNAIYEPDQEWAYADETALSGSVTLPNGDEADADEMNDPISDEFYYIVPEKCTECKGFHEEPQCASVCPVDCCVPDEDHVESEETLLEKKAWLHAE
;
A
#
# COMPACT_ATOMS: atom_id res chain seq x y z
N MET A 1 -8.51 -6.83 4.45
CA MET A 1 -7.14 -7.18 4.87
C MET A 1 -6.12 -6.53 3.95
N ALA A 2 -5.40 -5.50 4.36
CA ALA A 2 -4.22 -5.08 3.61
C ALA A 2 -3.28 -6.28 3.33
N ILE A 3 -2.45 -6.18 2.30
CA ILE A 3 -1.40 -7.17 2.01
C ILE A 3 -0.12 -6.71 2.69
N ILE A 4 0.64 -7.64 3.26
CA ILE A 4 1.99 -7.44 3.80
C ILE A 4 3.01 -8.28 3.01
N ILE A 5 4.25 -7.79 2.94
CA ILE A 5 5.39 -8.56 2.42
C ILE A 5 6.17 -9.12 3.60
N THR A 6 6.39 -10.43 3.63
CA THR A 6 7.17 -11.10 4.70
C THR A 6 8.67 -11.03 4.44
N ASP A 7 9.44 -11.44 5.45
CA ASP A 7 10.91 -11.57 5.40
C ASP A 7 11.41 -12.64 4.42
N GLU A 8 10.52 -13.42 3.81
CA GLU A 8 10.83 -14.34 2.72
C GLU A 8 11.05 -13.62 1.37
N CYS A 9 10.83 -12.30 1.32
CA CYS A 9 11.07 -11.49 0.14
C CYS A 9 12.52 -11.56 -0.34
N ILE A 10 12.69 -11.74 -1.65
CA ILE A 10 14.00 -11.87 -2.30
C ILE A 10 14.44 -10.61 -3.07
N ASN A 11 13.77 -9.47 -2.85
CA ASN A 11 14.06 -8.18 -3.50
C ASN A 11 14.22 -8.30 -5.03
N CYS A 12 13.18 -8.82 -5.69
CA CYS A 12 13.16 -9.10 -7.13
C CYS A 12 12.42 -8.06 -7.99
N ASP A 13 11.92 -6.98 -7.37
CA ASP A 13 11.26 -5.84 -8.00
C ASP A 13 9.95 -6.15 -8.76
N ALA A 14 9.47 -7.40 -8.72
CA ALA A 14 8.34 -7.83 -9.53
C ALA A 14 7.00 -7.19 -9.12
N CYS A 15 6.81 -6.90 -7.83
CA CYS A 15 5.52 -6.45 -7.29
C CYS A 15 5.31 -4.92 -7.34
N ILE A 16 6.37 -4.12 -7.31
CA ILE A 16 6.27 -2.66 -7.15
C ILE A 16 5.50 -2.00 -8.29
N VAL A 17 5.77 -2.40 -9.53
CA VAL A 17 5.14 -1.83 -10.73
C VAL A 17 3.69 -2.26 -10.95
N GLU A 18 3.25 -3.28 -10.22
CA GLU A 18 1.90 -3.84 -10.36
C GLU A 18 0.91 -3.21 -9.36
N CYS A 19 1.38 -2.40 -8.40
CA CYS A 19 0.51 -1.79 -7.41
C CYS A 19 -0.22 -0.57 -7.98
N PRO A 20 -1.57 -0.58 -8.06
CA PRO A 20 -2.32 0.54 -8.65
C PRO A 20 -2.35 1.81 -7.79
N ASN A 21 -1.91 1.72 -6.52
CA ASN A 21 -1.90 2.83 -5.57
C ASN A 21 -0.49 3.28 -5.19
N ASN A 22 0.54 2.68 -5.81
CA ASN A 22 1.94 2.88 -5.40
C ASN A 22 2.13 2.72 -3.88
N ALA A 23 1.63 1.60 -3.35
CA ALA A 23 1.68 1.28 -1.93
C ALA A 23 2.91 0.43 -1.54
N ILE A 24 3.75 0.04 -2.50
CA ILE A 24 4.89 -0.86 -2.30
C ILE A 24 6.17 -0.07 -2.52
N TYR A 25 7.13 -0.22 -1.61
CA TYR A 25 8.35 0.58 -1.58
C TYR A 25 9.59 -0.31 -1.37
N GLU A 26 10.73 0.15 -1.88
CA GLU A 26 12.02 -0.51 -1.66
C GLU A 26 12.44 -0.43 -0.19
N PRO A 27 13.30 -1.36 0.29
CA PRO A 27 13.89 -1.22 1.61
C PRO A 27 14.61 0.12 1.76
N ASP A 28 14.54 0.72 2.94
CA ASP A 28 15.10 2.06 3.28
C ASP A 28 14.46 3.25 2.53
N GLN A 29 13.54 3.01 1.60
CA GLN A 29 12.90 4.10 0.86
C GLN A 29 11.86 4.78 1.75
N GLU A 30 11.95 6.09 1.94
CA GLU A 30 10.89 6.89 2.57
C GLU A 30 9.66 6.97 1.66
N TRP A 31 8.47 7.18 2.24
CA TRP A 31 7.21 7.19 1.50
C TRP A 31 6.30 8.37 1.89
N ALA A 32 5.49 8.83 0.95
CA ALA A 32 4.47 9.85 1.19
C ALA A 32 3.10 9.39 0.68
N TYR A 33 2.03 9.93 1.28
CA TYR A 33 0.67 9.69 0.80
C TYR A 33 0.46 10.23 -0.62
N ALA A 34 1.12 11.34 -0.96
CA ALA A 34 1.06 11.97 -2.28
C ALA A 34 1.74 11.15 -3.39
N ASP A 35 2.59 10.17 -3.06
CA ASP A 35 3.33 9.39 -4.06
C ASP A 35 2.39 8.62 -4.98
N GLU A 36 2.21 9.14 -6.19
CA GLU A 36 1.35 8.61 -7.26
C GLU A 36 -0.13 8.46 -6.85
N THR A 37 -0.63 9.35 -5.99
CA THR A 37 -2.05 9.46 -5.63
C THR A 37 -2.61 10.84 -6.00
N ALA A 38 -3.90 11.08 -5.73
CA ALA A 38 -4.52 12.40 -5.88
C ALA A 38 -4.36 13.30 -4.64
N LEU A 39 -3.72 12.80 -3.57
CA LEU A 39 -3.57 13.51 -2.31
C LEU A 39 -2.45 14.57 -2.39
N SER A 40 -2.64 15.70 -1.72
CA SER A 40 -1.63 16.76 -1.59
C SER A 40 -1.96 17.68 -0.41
N GLY A 41 -0.92 18.21 0.24
CA GLY A 41 -1.02 19.06 1.42
C GLY A 41 -1.75 18.41 2.59
N SER A 42 -2.42 19.21 3.41
CA SER A 42 -3.16 18.72 4.58
C SER A 42 -4.39 17.90 4.18
N VAL A 43 -4.42 16.64 4.59
CA VAL A 43 -5.50 15.68 4.33
C VAL A 43 -6.06 15.11 5.64
N THR A 44 -7.34 14.73 5.62
CA THR A 44 -7.95 13.94 6.69
C THR A 44 -7.91 12.46 6.29
N LEU A 45 -7.25 11.64 7.10
CA LEU A 45 -7.15 10.21 6.92
C LEU A 45 -8.51 9.52 7.17
N PRO A 46 -8.74 8.30 6.64
CA PRO A 46 -9.99 7.57 6.86
C PRO A 46 -10.31 7.29 8.33
N ASN A 47 -9.31 7.24 9.20
CA ASN A 47 -9.49 7.07 10.65
C ASN A 47 -9.87 8.38 11.38
N GLY A 48 -9.87 9.52 10.69
CA GLY A 48 -10.20 10.85 11.22
C GLY A 48 -9.00 11.70 11.64
N ASP A 49 -7.78 11.17 11.57
CA ASP A 49 -6.56 11.93 11.87
C ASP A 49 -6.21 12.91 10.74
N GLU A 50 -5.46 13.96 11.06
CA GLU A 50 -4.91 14.89 10.05
C GLU A 50 -3.45 14.53 9.77
N ALA A 51 -3.08 14.50 8.49
CA ALA A 51 -1.72 14.27 8.03
C ALA A 51 -1.36 15.25 6.90
N ASP A 52 -0.07 15.55 6.71
CA ASP A 52 0.42 16.21 5.51
C ASP A 52 0.75 15.14 4.47
N ALA A 53 0.06 15.15 3.34
CA ALA A 53 0.22 14.13 2.30
C ALA A 53 1.59 14.19 1.62
N ASP A 54 2.25 15.36 1.65
CA ASP A 54 3.58 15.59 1.09
C ASP A 54 4.70 15.26 2.09
N GLU A 55 4.36 14.93 3.34
CA GLU A 55 5.35 14.56 4.36
C GLU A 55 5.94 13.17 4.08
N MET A 56 7.27 13.11 4.12
CA MET A 56 8.02 11.86 3.99
C MET A 56 7.99 11.11 5.32
N ASN A 57 7.52 9.87 5.27
CA ASN A 57 7.43 8.95 6.40
C ASN A 57 8.62 7.99 6.37
N ASP A 58 9.04 7.56 7.55
CA ASP A 58 10.10 6.56 7.71
C ASP A 58 9.69 5.23 7.02
N PRO A 59 10.67 4.49 6.47
CA PRO A 59 10.43 3.17 5.88
C PRO A 59 9.90 2.18 6.93
N ILE A 60 8.99 1.29 6.51
CA ILE A 60 8.49 0.20 7.37
C ILE A 60 9.52 -0.93 7.49
N SER A 61 10.32 -1.15 6.44
CA SER A 61 11.39 -2.15 6.40
C SER A 61 12.65 -1.58 5.75
N ASP A 62 13.81 -1.93 6.31
CA ASP A 62 15.15 -1.65 5.81
C ASP A 62 15.79 -2.89 5.14
N GLU A 63 15.13 -4.05 5.17
CA GLU A 63 15.70 -5.32 4.68
C GLU A 63 15.02 -5.83 3.41
N PHE A 64 13.71 -5.61 3.28
CA PHE A 64 12.91 -6.11 2.17
C PHE A 64 11.85 -5.09 1.72
N TYR A 65 11.34 -5.26 0.50
CA TYR A 65 10.20 -4.49 0.01
C TYR A 65 9.05 -4.50 1.02
N TYR A 66 8.43 -3.36 1.27
CA TYR A 66 7.32 -3.26 2.21
C TYR A 66 6.09 -2.65 1.57
N ILE A 67 4.92 -2.90 2.17
CA ILE A 67 3.63 -2.32 1.76
C ILE A 67 3.17 -1.38 2.84
N VAL A 68 2.77 -0.17 2.46
CA VAL A 68 2.10 0.80 3.33
C VAL A 68 0.62 0.41 3.45
N PRO A 69 0.14 -0.07 4.62
CA PRO A 69 -1.23 -0.56 4.77
C PRO A 69 -2.29 0.50 4.44
N GLU A 70 -2.02 1.76 4.76
CA GLU A 70 -2.91 2.90 4.54
C GLU A 70 -3.11 3.22 3.05
N LYS A 71 -2.19 2.78 2.17
CA LYS A 71 -2.30 2.90 0.72
C LYS A 71 -2.78 1.60 0.05
N CYS A 72 -2.75 0.47 0.75
CA CYS A 72 -3.15 -0.82 0.20
C CYS A 72 -4.68 -0.98 0.18
N THR A 73 -5.26 -1.24 -1.01
CA THR A 73 -6.70 -1.48 -1.18
C THR A 73 -7.02 -2.93 -1.57
N GLU A 74 -6.07 -3.87 -1.42
CA GLU A 74 -6.17 -5.23 -1.98
C GLU A 74 -6.52 -5.26 -3.48
N CYS A 75 -6.14 -4.20 -4.21
CA CYS A 75 -6.56 -3.95 -5.59
C CYS A 75 -8.08 -3.82 -5.80
N LYS A 76 -8.90 -3.74 -4.73
CA LYS A 76 -10.35 -3.56 -4.86
C LYS A 76 -10.66 -2.27 -5.61
N GLY A 77 -11.59 -2.37 -6.56
CA GLY A 77 -11.93 -1.30 -7.49
C GLY A 77 -10.97 -1.13 -8.68
N PHE A 78 -9.92 -1.96 -8.79
CA PHE A 78 -9.01 -2.02 -9.94
C PHE A 78 -8.96 -3.42 -10.56
N HIS A 79 -8.74 -4.44 -9.73
CA HIS A 79 -8.62 -5.85 -10.12
C HIS A 79 -9.43 -6.74 -9.17
N GLU A 80 -9.70 -7.98 -9.58
CA GLU A 80 -10.44 -8.95 -8.75
C GLU A 80 -9.58 -9.51 -7.60
N GLU A 81 -8.26 -9.59 -7.80
CA GLU A 81 -7.27 -10.16 -6.88
C GLU A 81 -6.04 -9.24 -6.71
N PRO A 82 -5.28 -9.35 -5.60
CA PRO A 82 -4.07 -8.56 -5.39
C PRO A 82 -2.97 -8.88 -6.41
N GLN A 83 -2.57 -7.90 -7.23
CA GLN A 83 -1.59 -8.12 -8.30
C GLN A 83 -0.19 -8.45 -7.77
N CYS A 84 0.21 -7.86 -6.64
CA CYS A 84 1.50 -8.15 -5.99
C CYS A 84 1.64 -9.64 -5.61
N ALA A 85 0.59 -10.26 -5.08
CA ALA A 85 0.57 -11.68 -4.76
C ALA A 85 0.63 -12.55 -6.03
N SER A 86 -0.06 -12.14 -7.10
CA SER A 86 -0.07 -12.87 -8.37
C SER A 86 1.27 -12.92 -9.09
N VAL A 87 2.15 -11.93 -8.86
CA VAL A 87 3.48 -11.85 -9.52
C VAL A 87 4.64 -12.26 -8.60
N CYS A 88 4.40 -12.45 -7.31
CA CYS A 88 5.45 -12.77 -6.35
C CYS A 88 6.00 -14.19 -6.63
N PRO A 89 7.31 -14.36 -6.91
CA PRO A 89 7.89 -15.67 -7.23
C PRO A 89 8.11 -16.58 -6.02
N VAL A 90 7.96 -16.05 -4.80
CA VAL A 90 8.20 -16.74 -3.53
C VAL A 90 6.99 -16.67 -2.59
N ASP A 91 5.83 -16.25 -3.10
CA ASP A 91 4.55 -16.20 -2.36
C ASP A 91 4.60 -15.44 -1.02
N CYS A 92 5.48 -14.43 -0.89
CA CYS A 92 5.68 -13.67 0.35
C CYS A 92 4.75 -12.45 0.50
N CYS A 93 3.89 -12.16 -0.49
CA CYS A 93 2.86 -11.12 -0.43
C CYS A 93 1.56 -11.74 0.09
N VAL A 94 1.29 -11.64 1.39
CA VAL A 94 0.22 -12.37 2.06
C VAL A 94 -0.77 -11.42 2.76
N PRO A 95 -2.00 -11.87 3.08
CA PRO A 95 -2.92 -11.06 3.86
C PRO A 95 -2.34 -10.69 5.24
N ASP A 96 -2.47 -9.43 5.62
CA ASP A 96 -2.05 -8.89 6.91
C ASP A 96 -3.16 -9.07 7.97
N GLU A 97 -2.87 -9.89 8.99
CA GLU A 97 -3.80 -10.18 10.09
C GLU A 97 -4.02 -9.00 11.05
N ASP A 98 -3.11 -8.02 11.07
CA ASP A 98 -3.22 -6.83 11.91
C ASP A 98 -4.02 -5.70 11.21
N HIS A 99 -4.17 -5.77 9.88
CA HIS A 99 -4.87 -4.77 9.07
C HIS A 99 -6.09 -5.36 8.34
N VAL A 100 -7.00 -5.98 9.09
CA VAL A 100 -8.22 -6.59 8.55
C VAL A 100 -9.29 -5.54 8.22
N GLU A 101 -9.41 -5.24 6.94
CA GLU A 101 -10.41 -4.30 6.40
C GLU A 101 -11.55 -4.99 5.64
N SER A 102 -12.72 -4.35 5.63
CA SER A 102 -13.88 -4.79 4.84
C SER A 102 -13.79 -4.29 3.38
N GLU A 103 -14.51 -4.94 2.45
CA GLU A 103 -14.55 -4.49 1.05
C GLU A 103 -15.04 -3.03 0.91
N GLU A 104 -16.04 -2.65 1.71
CA GLU A 104 -16.53 -1.26 1.76
C GLU A 104 -15.40 -0.29 2.16
N THR A 105 -14.67 -0.62 3.23
CA THR A 105 -13.52 0.19 3.70
C THR A 105 -12.43 0.31 2.64
N LEU A 106 -12.12 -0.76 1.91
CA LEU A 106 -11.09 -0.73 0.85
C LEU A 106 -11.52 0.13 -0.34
N LEU A 107 -12.80 0.10 -0.69
CA LEU A 107 -13.36 0.95 -1.75
C LEU A 107 -13.40 2.43 -1.33
N GLU A 108 -13.74 2.72 -0.07
CA GLU A 108 -13.64 4.09 0.48
C GLU A 108 -12.20 4.59 0.50
N LYS A 109 -11.24 3.76 0.91
CA LYS A 109 -9.81 4.07 0.86
C LYS A 109 -9.36 4.36 -0.57
N LYS A 110 -9.78 3.56 -1.55
CA LYS A 110 -9.51 3.84 -2.97
C LYS A 110 -10.05 5.22 -3.36
N ALA A 111 -11.33 5.48 -3.08
CA ALA A 111 -11.98 6.75 -3.40
C ALA A 111 -11.22 7.94 -2.80
N TRP A 112 -10.78 7.79 -1.54
CA TRP A 112 -9.95 8.78 -0.87
C TRP A 112 -8.59 9.00 -1.54
N LEU A 113 -7.83 7.93 -1.85
CA LEU A 113 -6.53 8.02 -2.52
C LEU A 113 -6.61 8.69 -3.90
N HIS A 114 -7.68 8.45 -4.65
CA HIS A 114 -7.81 8.86 -6.05
C HIS A 114 -8.80 10.01 -6.29
N ALA A 115 -9.36 10.59 -5.21
CA ALA A 115 -10.36 11.65 -5.25
C ALA A 115 -11.59 11.33 -6.12
N GLU A 116 -12.10 10.09 -6.01
CA GLU A 116 -13.26 9.55 -6.77
C GLU A 116 -14.56 9.48 -5.94
#